data_AF-A0A6G1RYK9-F1
#
_entry.id   AF-A0A6G1RYK9-F1
#
_cell.length_a   1.000
_cell.length_b   1.000
_cell.length_c   1.000
_cell.angle_alpha   90.00
_cell.angle_beta   90.00
_cell.angle_gamma   90.00
#
_symmetry.space_group_name_H-M   'P 1'
#
loop_
_entity.id
_entity.type
_entity.pdbx_description
1 polymer ?
#
loop_
_entity_poly.entity_id
_entity_poly.type
_entity_poly.pdbx_seq_one_letter_code
_entity_poly.pdbx_strand_id
1 'polypeptide(L)'
;GVMKALYESGILDCATYIAGLSGSTWYMSTLYSHPDFPEKGPKEINQELMNSVSHNPLLLLTPQKVKRYIEALWNKKSSGQPVTFTDIFGMLIGETLIHDRMDTTLSNMKEKINNAQCALP
;
A
#
# COMPACT_ATOMS: atom_id res chain seq x y z
N GLY A 1 3.59 -11.83 7.92
CA GLY A 1 3.37 -12.95 8.84
C GLY A 1 2.34 -13.92 8.30
N VAL A 2 1.06 -13.75 8.70
CA VAL A 2 -0.07 -14.62 8.29
C VAL A 2 -0.13 -14.84 6.79
N MET A 3 -0.08 -13.76 5.99
CA MET A 3 -0.14 -13.85 4.53
C MET A 3 0.99 -14.69 3.91
N LYS A 4 2.18 -14.69 4.50
CA LYS A 4 3.28 -15.55 4.07
C LYS A 4 2.95 -17.03 4.28
N ALA A 5 2.46 -17.38 5.46
CA ALA A 5 2.10 -18.77 5.76
C ALA A 5 0.95 -19.27 4.87
N LEU A 6 -0.08 -18.43 4.63
CA LEU A 6 -1.19 -18.79 3.74
C LEU A 6 -0.75 -18.94 2.28
N TYR A 7 0.17 -18.09 1.82
CA TYR A 7 0.74 -18.17 0.47
C TYR A 7 1.62 -19.42 0.31
N GLU A 8 2.58 -19.66 1.21
CA GLU A 8 3.51 -20.80 1.12
C GLU A 8 2.82 -22.16 1.33
N SER A 9 1.67 -22.20 2.01
CA SER A 9 0.89 -23.43 2.21
C SER A 9 -0.14 -23.69 1.11
N GLY A 10 -0.33 -22.76 0.17
CA GLY A 10 -1.37 -22.86 -0.87
C GLY A 10 -2.80 -22.61 -0.36
N ILE A 11 -3.00 -22.26 0.91
CA ILE A 11 -4.34 -21.90 1.43
C ILE A 11 -4.87 -20.66 0.73
N LEU A 12 -3.99 -19.73 0.36
CA LEU A 12 -4.40 -18.52 -0.34
C LEU A 12 -4.99 -18.81 -1.73
N ASP A 13 -4.54 -19.86 -2.40
CA ASP A 13 -5.07 -20.31 -3.71
C ASP A 13 -6.50 -20.86 -3.59
N CYS A 14 -6.92 -21.24 -2.38
CA CYS A 14 -8.27 -21.70 -2.07
C CYS A 14 -9.20 -20.56 -1.64
N ALA A 15 -8.68 -19.35 -1.41
CA ALA A 15 -9.45 -18.23 -0.87
C ALA A 15 -10.10 -17.41 -2.00
N THR A 16 -11.38 -17.08 -1.85
CA THR A 16 -12.08 -16.17 -2.78
C THR A 16 -11.86 -14.70 -2.43
N TYR A 17 -11.76 -14.38 -1.13
CA TYR A 17 -11.69 -13.01 -0.63
C TYR A 17 -10.59 -12.85 0.43
N ILE A 18 -9.99 -11.67 0.46
CA ILE A 18 -9.20 -11.18 1.59
C ILE A 18 -9.87 -9.90 2.07
N ALA A 19 -10.25 -9.85 3.34
CA ALA A 19 -10.83 -8.65 3.92
C ALA A 19 -9.93 -8.10 5.03
N GLY A 20 -9.91 -6.78 5.17
CA GLY A 20 -9.14 -6.10 6.20
C GLY A 20 -9.77 -4.77 6.62
N LEU A 21 -9.41 -4.32 7.82
CA LEU A 21 -9.74 -2.99 8.33
C LEU A 21 -8.53 -2.40 9.05
N SER A 22 -8.43 -1.07 9.09
CA SER A 22 -7.33 -0.36 9.76
C SER A 22 -5.95 -0.89 9.31
N GLY A 23 -5.02 -1.21 10.21
CA GLY A 23 -3.67 -1.63 9.85
C GLY A 23 -3.57 -2.80 8.86
N SER A 24 -4.56 -3.71 8.81
CA SER A 24 -4.55 -4.80 7.82
C SER A 24 -4.70 -4.29 6.39
N THR A 25 -5.43 -3.19 6.16
CA THR A 25 -5.57 -2.62 4.81
C THR A 25 -4.27 -2.00 4.31
N TRP A 26 -3.39 -1.55 5.20
CA TRP A 26 -2.07 -1.06 4.82
C TRP A 26 -1.24 -2.18 4.20
N TYR A 27 -1.20 -3.35 4.84
CA TYR A 27 -0.51 -4.52 4.31
C TYR A 27 -1.11 -4.99 2.98
N MET A 28 -2.44 -5.08 2.91
CA MET A 28 -3.13 -5.44 1.65
C MET A 28 -2.78 -4.46 0.53
N SER A 29 -2.78 -3.16 0.81
CA SER A 29 -2.39 -2.13 -0.16
C SER A 29 -0.94 -2.28 -0.60
N THR A 30 -0.01 -2.53 0.33
CA THR A 30 1.42 -2.77 0.01
C THR A 30 1.61 -4.00 -0.88
N LEU A 31 0.88 -5.09 -0.60
CA LEU A 31 0.98 -6.35 -1.32
C LEU A 31 0.37 -6.24 -2.73
N TYR A 32 -0.88 -5.80 -2.85
CA TYR A 32 -1.60 -5.72 -4.13
C TYR A 32 -1.12 -4.59 -5.04
N SER A 33 -0.41 -3.59 -4.49
CA SER A 33 0.29 -2.58 -5.30
C SER A 33 1.67 -3.02 -5.77
N HIS A 34 2.25 -4.10 -5.23
CA HIS A 34 3.60 -4.49 -5.59
C HIS A 34 3.65 -4.94 -7.06
N PRO A 35 4.58 -4.41 -7.88
CA PRO A 35 4.64 -4.70 -9.31
C PRO A 35 4.73 -6.20 -9.59
N ASP A 36 5.59 -6.90 -8.85
CA ASP A 36 5.84 -8.33 -9.04
C ASP A 36 4.88 -9.27 -8.30
N PHE A 37 3.87 -8.79 -7.57
CA PHE A 37 2.86 -9.68 -6.97
C PHE A 37 1.85 -10.11 -8.06
N PRO A 38 1.43 -11.39 -8.16
CA PRO A 38 1.68 -12.51 -7.25
C PRO A 38 2.94 -13.34 -7.49
N GLU A 39 3.68 -13.14 -8.58
CA GLU A 39 4.88 -13.94 -8.90
C GLU A 39 5.91 -13.92 -7.76
N LYS A 40 6.09 -12.75 -7.16
CA LYS A 40 6.83 -12.52 -5.93
C LYS A 40 5.87 -12.55 -4.75
N GLY A 41 6.12 -13.49 -3.85
CA GLY A 41 5.24 -13.75 -2.73
C GLY A 41 5.43 -12.79 -1.54
N PRO A 42 4.63 -12.98 -0.48
CA PRO A 42 4.76 -12.23 0.76
C PRO A 42 6.14 -12.37 1.43
N LYS A 43 6.91 -13.43 1.16
CA LYS A 43 8.24 -13.62 1.78
C LYS A 43 9.19 -12.50 1.41
N GLU A 44 9.36 -12.24 0.12
CA GLU A 44 10.25 -11.22 -0.42
C GLU A 44 9.67 -9.81 -0.17
N ILE A 45 8.37 -9.62 -0.36
CA ILE A 45 7.70 -8.33 -0.12
C ILE A 45 7.78 -7.93 1.36
N ASN A 46 7.72 -8.90 2.29
CA ASN A 46 7.92 -8.61 3.72
C ASN A 46 9.34 -8.15 4.04
N GLN A 47 10.34 -8.56 3.26
CA GLN A 47 11.72 -8.11 3.46
C GLN A 47 11.87 -6.63 3.11
N GLU A 48 11.24 -6.19 2.01
CA GLU A 48 11.17 -4.77 1.64
C GLU A 48 10.37 -3.97 2.67
N LEU A 49 9.21 -4.49 3.07
CA LEU A 49 8.39 -3.86 4.10
C LEU A 49 9.17 -3.69 5.41
N MET A 50 9.96 -4.70 5.82
CA MET A 50 10.80 -4.61 7.00
C MET A 50 11.83 -3.48 6.89
N ASN A 51 12.46 -3.31 5.73
CA ASN A 51 13.38 -2.21 5.49
C ASN A 51 12.66 -0.85 5.56
N SER A 52 11.48 -0.74 4.97
CA SER A 52 10.64 0.46 5.01
C SER A 52 10.23 0.89 6.41
N VAL A 53 9.89 -0.06 7.29
CA VAL A 53 9.43 0.22 8.66
C VAL A 53 10.54 0.21 9.70
N SER A 54 11.78 -0.12 9.31
CA SER A 54 12.93 -0.15 10.22
C SER A 54 13.36 1.25 10.71
N HIS A 55 12.92 2.30 10.02
CA HIS A 55 13.15 3.70 10.38
C HIS A 55 11.88 4.33 10.93
N ASN A 56 12.01 5.29 11.85
CA ASN A 56 10.87 6.01 12.39
C ASN A 56 10.17 6.81 11.26
N PRO A 57 8.89 6.51 10.94
CA PRO A 57 8.16 7.20 9.88
C PRO A 57 8.10 8.72 10.06
N LEU A 58 8.15 9.21 11.30
CA LEU A 58 8.14 10.65 11.60
C LEU A 58 9.37 11.38 11.03
N LEU A 59 10.47 10.67 10.76
CA LEU A 59 11.66 11.23 10.11
C LEU A 59 11.40 11.55 8.63
N LEU A 60 10.33 11.04 8.03
CA LEU A 60 9.90 11.40 6.66
C LEU A 60 9.25 12.78 6.61
N LEU A 61 8.92 13.41 7.74
CA LEU A 61 8.38 14.78 7.80
C LEU A 61 9.49 15.84 7.64
N THR A 62 10.37 15.66 6.66
CA THR A 62 11.37 16.66 6.31
C THR A 62 10.71 17.83 5.57
N PRO A 63 11.26 19.06 5.64
CA PRO A 63 10.69 20.22 4.96
C PRO A 63 10.45 20.01 3.46
N GLN A 64 11.34 19.26 2.80
CA GLN A 64 11.24 18.94 1.37
C GLN A 64 10.05 18.02 1.07
N LYS A 65 9.85 16.97 1.86
CA LYS A 65 8.74 16.02 1.69
C LYS A 65 7.40 16.67 2.04
N VAL A 66 7.36 17.45 3.12
CA VAL A 66 6.18 18.25 3.50
C VAL A 66 5.78 19.22 2.38
N LYS A 67 6.74 19.84 1.68
CA LYS A 67 6.41 20.70 0.53
C LYS A 67 5.70 19.91 -0.58
N ARG A 68 6.18 18.70 -0.92
CA ARG A 68 5.52 17.82 -1.91
C ARG A 68 4.11 17.42 -1.46
N TYR A 69 3.90 17.17 -0.17
CA TYR A 69 2.57 16.91 0.37
C TYR A 69 1.66 18.11 0.16
N ILE A 70 2.12 19.32 0.49
CA ILE A 70 1.34 20.55 0.30
C ILE A 70 0.95 20.73 -1.17
N GLU A 71 1.87 20.52 -2.11
CA GLU A 71 1.58 20.63 -3.55
C GLU A 71 0.51 19.62 -4.00
N ALA A 72 0.65 18.35 -3.62
CA ALA A 72 -0.34 17.32 -3.95
C ALA A 72 -1.73 17.61 -3.34
N LEU A 73 -1.76 18.05 -2.08
CA LEU A 73 -2.99 18.41 -1.39
C LEU A 73 -3.63 19.69 -1.95
N TRP A 74 -2.82 20.63 -2.41
CA TRP A 74 -3.31 21.85 -3.06
C TRP A 74 -4.04 21.51 -4.36
N ASN A 75 -3.52 20.56 -5.15
CA ASN A 75 -4.19 20.09 -6.37
C ASN A 75 -5.56 19.45 -6.07
N LYS A 76 -5.64 18.66 -5.00
CA LYS A 76 -6.92 18.11 -4.52
C LYS A 76 -7.88 19.23 -4.09
N LYS A 77 -7.40 20.21 -3.33
CA LYS A 77 -8.21 21.35 -2.87
C LYS A 77 -8.70 22.24 -4.02
N SER A 78 -7.83 22.53 -4.99
CA SER A 78 -8.14 23.40 -6.13
C SER A 78 -9.13 22.76 -7.11
N SER A 79 -9.18 21.43 -7.18
CA SER A 79 -10.21 20.68 -7.92
C SER A 79 -11.56 20.58 -7.17
N GLY A 80 -11.69 21.23 -6.01
CA GLY A 80 -12.95 21.33 -5.26
C GLY A 80 -13.17 20.23 -4.22
N GLN A 81 -12.20 19.33 -4.02
CA GLN A 81 -12.31 18.28 -3.01
C GLN A 81 -11.76 18.76 -1.65
N PRO A 82 -12.41 18.40 -0.52
CA PRO A 82 -11.91 18.78 0.79
C PRO A 82 -10.59 18.07 1.10
N VAL A 83 -9.71 18.78 1.80
CA VAL A 83 -8.47 18.25 2.37
C VAL A 83 -8.61 18.22 3.89
N THR A 84 -8.29 17.09 4.51
CA THR A 84 -8.36 16.88 5.95
C THR A 84 -7.05 16.31 6.49
N PHE A 85 -6.97 16.13 7.81
CA PHE A 85 -5.83 15.44 8.43
C PHE A 85 -5.60 14.04 7.87
N THR A 86 -6.66 13.34 7.45
CA THR A 86 -6.58 12.02 6.84
C THR A 86 -5.75 12.02 5.56
N ASP A 87 -5.78 13.11 4.78
CA ASP A 87 -4.96 13.20 3.57
C ASP A 87 -3.46 13.29 3.89
N ILE A 88 -3.09 14.10 4.89
CA ILE A 88 -1.69 14.22 5.34
C ILE A 88 -1.21 12.90 5.93
N PHE A 89 -2.03 12.25 6.76
CA PHE A 89 -1.72 10.95 7.33
C PHE A 89 -1.58 9.88 6.24
N GLY A 90 -2.45 9.89 5.23
CA GLY A 90 -2.38 9.00 4.07
C GLY A 90 -1.08 9.16 3.29
N MET A 91 -0.62 10.41 3.08
CA MET A 91 0.67 10.68 2.45
C MET A 91 1.83 10.10 3.26
N LEU A 92 1.83 10.26 4.59
CA LEU A 92 2.85 9.70 5.47
C LEU A 92 2.90 8.16 5.42
N ILE A 93 1.74 7.50 5.49
CA ILE A 93 1.65 6.05 5.39
C ILE A 93 2.11 5.57 4.01
N GLY A 94 1.66 6.24 2.95
CA GLY A 94 2.09 5.94 1.58
C GLY A 94 3.61 6.06 1.43
N GLU A 95 4.21 7.17 1.89
CA GLU A 95 5.65 7.39 1.78
C GLU A 95 6.47 6.45 2.68
N THR A 96 5.84 5.82 3.67
CA THR A 96 6.50 4.77 4.46
C THR A 96 6.47 3.44 3.72
N LEU A 97 5.30 3.05 3.18
CA LEU A 97 5.03 1.69 2.75
C LEU A 97 5.17 1.44 1.25
N ILE A 98 4.94 2.47 0.43
CA ILE A 98 4.84 2.40 -1.04
C ILE A 98 5.47 3.64 -1.71
N HIS A 99 6.57 4.14 -1.15
CA HIS A 99 7.25 5.39 -1.54
C HIS A 99 7.64 5.50 -3.02
N ASP A 100 7.87 4.37 -3.67
CA ASP A 100 8.22 4.23 -5.09
C ASP A 100 7.02 4.15 -6.03
N ARG A 101 5.79 4.10 -5.49
CA ARG A 101 4.53 3.90 -6.24
C ARG A 101 3.34 4.64 -5.63
N MET A 102 3.58 5.86 -5.17
CA MET A 102 2.61 6.74 -4.50
C MET A 102 1.39 7.12 -5.35
N ASP A 103 1.47 6.96 -6.67
CA ASP A 103 0.40 7.18 -7.63
C ASP A 103 -0.53 5.97 -7.81
N THR A 104 -0.26 4.86 -7.13
CA THR A 104 -1.12 3.67 -7.16
C THR A 104 -2.53 3.98 -6.66
N THR A 105 -3.53 3.55 -7.43
CA THR A 105 -4.94 3.67 -7.06
C THR A 105 -5.58 2.30 -6.77
N LEU A 106 -6.74 2.31 -6.12
CA LEU A 106 -7.56 1.11 -5.96
C LEU A 106 -7.93 0.47 -7.31
N SER A 107 -8.14 1.27 -8.35
CA SER A 107 -8.45 0.78 -9.69
C SER A 107 -7.29 -0.01 -10.31
N ASN A 108 -6.03 0.37 -10.03
CA ASN A 108 -4.86 -0.37 -10.52
C ASN A 108 -4.79 -1.78 -9.95
N MET A 109 -5.30 -2.02 -8.73
CA MET A 109 -5.30 -3.36 -8.12
C MET A 109 -6.14 -4.38 -8.90
N LYS A 110 -7.02 -3.93 -9.83
CA LYS A 110 -7.72 -4.82 -10.76
C LYS A 110 -6.76 -5.66 -11.61
N GLU A 111 -5.56 -5.17 -11.87
CA GLU A 111 -4.51 -5.91 -12.59
C GLU A 111 -4.11 -7.19 -11.87
N LYS A 112 -4.22 -7.23 -10.53
CA LYS A 112 -3.90 -8.40 -9.71
C LYS A 112 -4.99 -9.45 -9.65
N ILE A 113 -6.17 -9.17 -10.19
CA ILE A 113 -7.35 -10.06 -10.11
C ILE A 113 -8.03 -10.27 -11.47
N ASN A 114 -7.49 -9.72 -12.56
CA ASN A 114 -8.11 -9.74 -13.88
C ASN A 114 -8.35 -11.14 -14.46
N ASN A 115 -7.55 -12.13 -14.06
CA ASN A 115 -7.69 -13.54 -14.40
C ASN A 115 -8.03 -14.40 -13.16
N ALA A 116 -8.53 -13.77 -12.09
CA ALA A 116 -8.78 -14.40 -10.79
C ALA A 116 -7.53 -15.11 -10.19
N GLN A 117 -6.33 -14.62 -10.53
CA GLN A 117 -5.05 -15.17 -10.05
C GLN A 117 -4.74 -14.85 -8.58
N CYS A 118 -5.54 -13.98 -7.96
CA CYS A 118 -5.48 -13.65 -6.55
C CYS A 118 -6.90 -13.56 -6.00
N ALA A 119 -7.05 -13.86 -4.71
CA ALA A 119 -8.27 -13.56 -3.97
C ALA A 119 -8.62 -12.06 -4.10
N LEU A 120 -9.92 -11.74 -4.13
CA LEU A 120 -10.39 -10.35 -4.23
C LEU A 120 -10.05 -9.59 -2.93
N PRO A 121 -9.22 -8.53 -2.98
CA PRO A 121 -8.91 -7.69 -1.81
C PRO A 121 -10.03 -6.71 -1.46
#